data_AF-A0A3D0HC23-F1
#
_entry.id   AF-A0A3D0HC23-F1
#
_cell.length_a   1.000
_cell.length_b   1.000
_cell.length_c   1.000
_cell.angle_alpha   90.00
_cell.angle_beta   90.00
_cell.angle_gamma   90.00
#
_symmetry.space_group_name_H-M   'P 1'
#
loop_
_entity.id
_entity.type
_entity.pdbx_description
1 polymer ?
#
loop_
_entity_poly.entity_id
_entity_poly.type
_entity_poly.pdbx_seq_one_letter_code
_entity_poly.pdbx_strand_id
1 'polypeptide(L)'
;MNASADLSIITLVMNASIVVKCVLGLLIFASLASWATIFSKAIVLSRSLRETNDFEKRFWSGADLAKLYETAVSRHDRTCAEERIFAAGMTEYLKLSGRPQVELLSGVRRAMTAVFQREVDDLERGLPLLASIGSVSPYIGLFGTGWGI
;
A
#
# COMPACT_ATOMS: atom_id res chain seq x y z
N MET A 1 -9.28 -43.44 -30.44
CA MET A 1 -8.02 -42.69 -30.28
C MET A 1 -8.37 -41.22 -30.35
N ASN A 2 -8.59 -40.57 -29.19
CA ASN A 2 -9.01 -39.17 -29.13
C ASN A 2 -7.77 -38.31 -28.90
N ALA A 3 -7.09 -37.93 -29.98
CA ALA A 3 -5.90 -37.06 -29.93
C ALA A 3 -6.15 -35.75 -29.16
N SER A 4 -7.41 -35.28 -29.09
CA SER A 4 -7.83 -34.11 -28.31
C SER A 4 -7.79 -34.32 -26.79
N ALA A 5 -7.91 -35.56 -26.30
CA ALA A 5 -7.83 -35.87 -24.87
C ALA A 5 -6.37 -35.95 -24.37
N ASP A 6 -5.46 -36.40 -25.24
CA ASP A 6 -4.01 -36.43 -24.99
C ASP A 6 -3.39 -35.01 -25.01
N LEU A 7 -4.00 -34.07 -25.76
CA LEU A 7 -3.62 -32.66 -25.79
C LEU A 7 -4.35 -31.78 -24.76
N SER A 8 -5.14 -32.35 -23.86
CA SER A 8 -5.76 -31.57 -22.78
C SER A 8 -4.67 -31.04 -21.85
N ILE A 9 -4.71 -29.73 -21.54
CA ILE A 9 -3.79 -29.05 -20.62
C ILE A 9 -3.69 -29.81 -19.28
N ILE A 10 -4.81 -30.38 -18.84
CA ILE A 10 -4.90 -31.17 -17.61
C ILE A 10 -4.07 -32.46 -17.73
N THR A 11 -4.17 -33.18 -18.85
CA THR A 11 -3.41 -34.40 -19.12
C THR A 11 -1.90 -34.10 -19.21
N LEU A 12 -1.54 -32.96 -19.80
CA LEU A 12 -0.15 -32.52 -19.95
C LEU A 12 0.49 -32.15 -18.59
N VAL A 13 -0.26 -31.47 -17.73
CA VAL A 13 0.16 -31.17 -16.34
C VAL A 13 0.19 -32.44 -15.48
N MET A 14 -0.76 -33.36 -15.66
CA MET A 14 -0.78 -34.64 -14.93
C MET A 14 0.40 -35.55 -15.28
N ASN A 15 0.87 -35.53 -16.53
CA ASN A 15 2.05 -36.29 -16.96
C ASN A 15 3.39 -35.58 -16.64
N ALA A 16 3.36 -34.31 -16.22
CA ALA A 16 4.56 -33.58 -15.84
C ALA A 16 5.19 -34.13 -14.54
N SER A 17 6.50 -33.91 -14.39
CA SER A 17 7.25 -34.30 -13.19
C SER A 17 6.72 -33.59 -11.94
N ILE A 18 6.96 -34.19 -10.76
CA ILE A 18 6.50 -33.64 -9.47
C ILE A 18 7.00 -32.20 -9.26
N VAL A 19 8.21 -31.90 -9.74
CA VAL A 19 8.84 -30.58 -9.66
C VAL A 19 8.06 -29.54 -10.46
N VAL A 20 7.69 -29.85 -11.71
CA VAL A 20 6.91 -28.94 -12.57
C VAL A 20 5.52 -28.67 -11.97
N LYS A 21 4.89 -29.69 -11.38
CA LYS A 21 3.61 -29.53 -10.66
C LYS A 21 3.74 -28.60 -9.46
N CYS A 22 4.82 -28.72 -8.68
CA CYS A 22 5.10 -27.81 -7.56
C CYS A 22 5.33 -26.36 -8.04
N VAL A 23 6.08 -26.17 -9.12
CA VAL A 23 6.32 -24.85 -9.73
C VAL A 23 5.00 -24.20 -10.18
N LEU A 24 4.16 -24.94 -10.91
CA LEU A 24 2.83 -24.47 -11.32
C LEU A 24 1.95 -24.10 -10.12
N GLY A 25 1.92 -24.95 -9.10
CA GLY A 25 1.18 -24.69 -7.85
C GLY A 25 1.63 -23.41 -7.15
N LEU A 26 2.95 -23.19 -7.05
CA LEU A 26 3.52 -21.98 -6.46
C LEU A 26 3.14 -20.74 -7.26
N LEU A 27 3.22 -20.78 -8.59
CA LEU A 27 2.85 -19.65 -9.45
C LEU A 27 1.36 -19.31 -9.34
N ILE A 28 0.47 -20.31 -9.26
CA ILE A 28 -0.96 -20.10 -9.03
C ILE A 28 -1.19 -19.44 -7.67
N PHE A 29 -0.56 -19.95 -6.61
CA PHE A 29 -0.67 -19.37 -5.28
C PHE A 29 -0.18 -17.91 -5.24
N ALA A 30 0.98 -17.64 -5.84
CA ALA A 30 1.55 -16.29 -5.94
C ALA A 30 0.63 -15.34 -6.72
N SER A 31 -0.02 -15.83 -7.78
CA SER A 31 -1.03 -15.06 -8.54
C SER A 31 -2.23 -14.69 -7.67
N LEU A 32 -2.79 -15.65 -6.93
CA LEU A 32 -3.90 -15.40 -6.01
C LEU A 32 -3.53 -14.40 -4.90
N ALA A 33 -2.34 -14.54 -4.31
CA ALA A 33 -1.82 -13.62 -3.29
C ALA A 33 -1.63 -12.20 -3.85
N SER A 34 -1.16 -12.09 -5.10
CA SER A 34 -1.00 -10.82 -5.80
C SER A 34 -2.35 -10.10 -5.96
N TRP A 35 -3.35 -10.80 -6.50
CA TRP A 35 -4.70 -10.25 -6.66
C TRP A 35 -5.34 -9.83 -5.33
N ALA A 36 -5.21 -10.65 -4.29
CA ALA A 36 -5.71 -10.31 -2.96
C ALA A 36 -5.09 -9.02 -2.42
N THR A 37 -3.79 -8.84 -2.61
CA THR A 37 -3.07 -7.64 -2.18
C THR A 37 -3.47 -6.41 -3.00
N ILE A 38 -3.61 -6.55 -4.33
CA ILE A 38 -4.04 -5.48 -5.23
C ILE A 38 -5.43 -4.96 -4.82
N PHE A 39 -6.41 -5.85 -4.62
CA PHE A 39 -7.75 -5.44 -4.21
C PHE A 39 -7.79 -4.79 -2.83
N SER A 40 -7.07 -5.37 -1.86
CA SER A 40 -6.97 -4.79 -0.51
C SER A 40 -6.42 -3.36 -0.57
N LYS A 41 -5.34 -3.14 -1.31
CA LYS A 41 -4.73 -1.81 -1.47
C LYS A 41 -5.61 -0.85 -2.25
N ALA A 42 -6.29 -1.30 -3.30
CA ALA A 42 -7.21 -0.47 -4.07
C ALA A 42 -8.36 0.07 -3.20
N ILE A 43 -8.91 -0.76 -2.31
CA ILE A 43 -9.97 -0.35 -1.37
C ILE A 43 -9.43 0.67 -0.36
N VAL A 44 -8.29 0.40 0.26
CA VAL A 44 -7.67 1.30 1.26
C VAL A 44 -7.35 2.66 0.64
N LEU A 45 -6.73 2.68 -0.54
CA LEU A 45 -6.40 3.92 -1.23
C LEU A 45 -7.64 4.71 -1.63
N SER A 46 -8.66 4.04 -2.17
CA SER A 46 -9.93 4.68 -2.55
C SER A 46 -10.64 5.30 -1.36
N ARG A 47 -10.58 4.64 -0.19
CA ARG A 47 -11.13 5.17 1.06
C ARG A 47 -10.33 6.37 1.55
N SER A 48 -9.01 6.26 1.61
CA SER A 48 -8.13 7.35 2.04
C SER A 48 -8.30 8.60 1.19
N LEU A 49 -8.43 8.46 -0.14
CA LEU A 49 -8.63 9.58 -1.06
C LEU A 49 -9.95 10.32 -0.80
N ARG A 50 -11.03 9.59 -0.48
CA ARG A 50 -12.32 10.19 -0.15
C ARG A 50 -12.24 10.97 1.15
N GLU A 51 -11.66 10.37 2.19
CA GLU A 51 -11.55 10.97 3.51
C GLU A 51 -10.62 12.21 3.48
N THR A 52 -9.55 12.17 2.68
CA THR A 52 -8.69 13.33 2.35
C THR A 52 -9.48 14.47 1.70
N ASN A 53 -10.25 14.19 0.66
CA ASN A 53 -11.02 15.23 -0.06
C ASN A 53 -12.03 15.93 0.86
N ASP A 54 -12.66 15.18 1.77
CA ASP A 54 -13.60 15.74 2.75
C ASP A 54 -12.88 16.61 3.81
N PHE A 55 -11.68 16.23 4.25
CA PHE A 55 -10.86 17.07 5.11
C PHE A 55 -10.43 18.36 4.39
N GLU A 56 -9.92 18.25 3.16
CA GLU A 56 -9.47 19.38 2.36
C GLU A 56 -10.60 20.42 2.18
N LYS A 57 -11.82 19.99 1.85
CA LYS A 57 -13.00 20.88 1.78
C LYS A 57 -13.26 21.61 3.10
N ARG A 58 -13.13 20.94 4.24
CA ARG A 58 -13.32 21.53 5.56
C ARG A 58 -12.19 22.51 5.92
N PHE A 59 -10.97 22.20 5.49
CA PHE A 59 -9.81 23.06 5.68
C PHE A 59 -9.96 24.38 4.89
N TRP A 60 -10.37 24.29 3.62
CA TRP A 60 -10.53 25.46 2.75
C TRP A 60 -11.84 26.23 2.93
N SER A 61 -12.86 25.67 3.58
CA SER A 61 -14.14 26.36 3.82
C SER A 61 -14.05 27.49 4.86
N GLY A 62 -12.85 27.80 5.36
CA GLY A 62 -12.63 28.81 6.40
C GLY A 62 -13.01 28.32 7.80
N ALA A 63 -13.07 27.01 8.02
CA ALA A 63 -13.28 26.45 9.35
C ALA A 63 -12.12 26.85 10.28
N ASP A 64 -12.46 27.11 11.54
CA ASP A 64 -11.50 27.45 12.58
C ASP A 64 -10.44 26.34 12.71
N LEU A 65 -9.18 26.66 12.42
CA LEU A 65 -8.04 25.74 12.52
C LEU A 65 -7.94 25.11 13.91
N ALA A 66 -8.35 25.83 14.96
CA ALA A 66 -8.37 25.30 16.32
C ALA A 66 -9.39 24.16 16.47
N LYS A 67 -10.59 24.30 15.89
CA LYS A 67 -11.63 23.25 15.87
C LYS A 67 -11.22 22.05 15.01
N LEU A 68 -10.55 22.30 13.89
CA LEU A 68 -9.99 21.23 13.05
C LEU A 68 -8.94 20.43 13.82
N TYR A 69 -8.05 21.12 14.54
CA TYR A 69 -7.04 20.49 15.38
C TYR A 69 -7.67 19.67 16.53
N GLU A 70 -8.63 20.22 17.25
CA GLU A 70 -9.34 19.53 18.33
C GLU A 70 -10.04 18.25 17.82
N THR A 71 -10.66 18.33 16.64
CA THR A 71 -11.31 17.17 16.01
C THR A 71 -10.28 16.10 15.63
N ALA A 72 -9.13 16.51 15.07
CA ALA A 72 -8.07 15.60 14.65
C ALA A 72 -7.43 14.88 15.84
N VAL A 73 -7.16 15.58 16.94
CA VAL A 73 -6.61 14.98 18.18
C VAL A 73 -7.62 14.04 18.83
N SER A 74 -8.91 14.37 18.80
CA SER A 74 -9.97 13.57 19.44
C SER A 74 -10.31 12.28 18.69
N ARG A 75 -9.99 12.19 17.38
CA ARG A 75 -10.32 11.04 16.52
C ARG A 75 -9.09 10.22 16.11
N HIS A 76 -8.20 9.91 17.06
CA HIS A 76 -6.95 9.22 16.76
C HIS A 76 -7.12 7.90 15.97
N ASP A 77 -8.21 7.17 16.17
CA ASP A 77 -8.50 5.89 15.48
C ASP A 77 -9.19 6.02 14.11
N ARG A 78 -9.57 7.22 13.67
CA ARG A 78 -10.37 7.45 12.44
C ARG A 78 -9.91 8.67 11.63
N THR A 79 -8.66 9.08 11.77
CA THR A 79 -8.13 10.27 11.11
C THR A 79 -7.48 9.91 9.77
N CYS A 80 -7.73 10.73 8.75
CA CYS A 80 -7.12 10.61 7.44
C CYS A 80 -5.62 10.93 7.52
N ALA A 81 -4.83 10.49 6.52
CA ALA A 81 -3.40 10.80 6.44
C ALA A 81 -3.12 12.32 6.54
N GLU A 82 -3.90 13.15 5.84
CA GLU A 82 -3.74 14.61 5.89
C GLU A 82 -4.12 15.22 7.24
N GLU A 83 -5.16 14.70 7.90
CA GLU A 83 -5.54 15.12 9.25
C GLU A 83 -4.41 14.86 10.24
N ARG A 84 -3.72 13.72 10.12
CA ARG A 84 -2.57 13.36 10.97
C ARG A 84 -1.36 14.25 10.71
N ILE A 85 -1.09 14.57 9.44
CA ILE A 85 -0.01 15.51 9.07
C ILE A 85 -0.31 16.91 9.61
N PHE A 86 -1.53 17.40 9.43
CA PHE A 86 -1.97 18.69 9.96
C PHE A 86 -1.87 18.75 11.49
N ALA A 87 -2.37 17.71 12.19
CA ALA A 87 -2.31 17.63 13.64
C ALA A 87 -0.86 17.68 14.14
N ALA A 88 0.07 16.98 13.48
CA ALA A 88 1.49 17.02 13.85
C ALA A 88 2.11 18.41 13.64
N GLY A 89 1.80 19.07 12.52
CA GLY A 89 2.25 20.44 12.25
C GLY A 89 1.71 21.43 13.27
N MET A 90 0.41 21.36 13.59
CA MET A 90 -0.25 22.24 14.55
C MET A 90 0.23 22.00 15.98
N THR A 91 0.48 20.74 16.37
CA THR A 91 1.07 20.40 17.67
C THR A 91 2.44 21.06 17.83
N GLU A 92 3.30 20.96 16.81
CA GLU A 92 4.64 21.55 16.85
C GLU A 92 4.59 23.09 16.77
N TYR A 93 3.61 23.65 16.04
CA TYR A 93 3.36 25.09 15.98
C TYR A 93 3.00 25.65 17.37
N LEU A 94 2.06 25.00 18.06
CA LEU A 94 1.65 25.39 19.42
C LEU A 94 2.80 25.23 20.43
N LYS A 95 3.64 24.20 20.26
CA LYS A 95 4.80 23.97 21.13
C LYS A 95 5.92 24.99 20.94
N LEU A 96 6.14 25.44 19.70
CA LEU A 96 7.18 26.41 19.34
C LEU A 96 6.66 27.85 19.31
N SER A 97 5.38 28.08 19.63
CA SER A 97 4.81 29.42 19.67
C SER A 97 5.61 30.31 20.64
N GLY A 98 6.19 31.40 20.13
CA GLY A 98 7.10 32.29 20.88
C GLY A 98 8.59 32.11 20.59
N ARG A 99 8.97 31.10 19.78
CA ARG A 99 10.33 30.97 19.23
C ARG A 99 10.52 31.85 17.98
N PRO A 100 11.77 32.13 17.56
CA PRO A 100 12.03 32.79 16.29
C PRO A 100 11.31 32.08 15.13
N GLN A 101 10.77 32.87 14.19
CA GLN A 101 9.96 32.36 13.08
C GLN A 101 10.67 31.25 12.28
N VAL A 102 12.00 31.36 12.13
CA VAL A 102 12.82 30.36 11.42
C VAL A 102 12.82 29.00 12.14
N GLU A 103 12.97 29.00 13.47
CA GLU A 103 12.94 27.76 14.27
C GLU A 103 11.53 27.15 14.30
N LEU A 104 10.50 28.00 14.42
CA LEU A 104 9.11 27.57 14.41
C LEU A 104 8.74 26.90 13.08
N LEU A 105 9.01 27.56 11.94
CA LEU A 105 8.66 27.02 10.62
C LEU A 105 9.44 25.74 10.29
N SER A 106 10.72 25.69 10.66
CA SER A 106 11.55 24.48 10.45
C SER A 106 11.08 23.31 11.31
N GLY A 107 10.70 23.55 12.58
CA GLY A 107 10.12 22.53 13.46
C GLY A 107 8.81 21.98 12.91
N VAL A 108 7.88 22.86 12.55
CA VAL A 108 6.57 22.50 11.96
C VAL A 108 6.76 21.69 10.68
N ARG A 109 7.62 22.15 9.75
CA ARG A 109 7.92 21.42 8.51
C ARG A 109 8.49 20.03 8.82
N ARG A 110 9.43 19.93 9.76
CA ARG A 110 10.04 18.64 10.12
C ARG A 110 9.01 17.67 10.70
N ALA A 111 8.11 18.15 11.57
CA ALA A 111 7.05 17.33 12.14
C ALA A 111 6.08 16.81 11.05
N MET A 112 5.63 17.70 10.16
CA MET A 112 4.77 17.33 9.04
C MET A 112 5.45 16.33 8.10
N THR A 113 6.71 16.56 7.73
CA THR A 113 7.47 15.64 6.87
C THR A 113 7.65 14.27 7.52
N ALA A 114 7.94 14.21 8.83
CA ALA A 114 8.11 12.94 9.53
C ALA A 114 6.82 12.10 9.54
N VAL A 115 5.66 12.73 9.72
CA VAL A 115 4.37 12.03 9.65
C VAL A 115 4.04 11.65 8.20
N PHE A 116 4.25 12.55 7.25
CA PHE A 116 4.05 12.26 5.82
C PHE A 116 4.81 11.01 5.37
N GLN A 117 6.09 10.90 5.73
CA GLN A 117 6.91 9.73 5.38
C GLN A 117 6.33 8.44 6.00
N ARG A 118 5.86 8.47 7.24
CA ARG A 118 5.21 7.31 7.88
C ARG A 118 3.92 6.90 7.18
N GLU A 119 3.10 7.85 6.76
CA GLU A 119 1.88 7.55 6.00
C GLU A 119 2.23 6.91 4.66
N VAL A 120 3.24 7.44 3.95
CA VAL A 120 3.72 6.87 2.69
C VAL A 120 4.23 5.45 2.89
N ASP A 121 5.09 5.22 3.89
CA ASP A 121 5.61 3.89 4.24
C ASP A 121 4.46 2.90 4.49
N ASP A 122 3.42 3.32 5.22
CA ASP A 122 2.23 2.50 5.50
C ASP A 122 1.41 2.19 4.24
N LEU A 123 1.25 3.16 3.35
CA LEU A 123 0.62 2.96 2.04
C LEU A 123 1.43 2.01 1.15
N GLU A 124 2.75 2.05 1.23
CA GLU A 124 3.65 1.22 0.42
C GLU A 124 3.79 -0.21 0.94
N ARG A 125 3.38 -0.51 2.18
CA ARG A 125 3.46 -1.87 2.76
C ARG A 125 2.93 -2.94 1.80
N GLY A 126 3.76 -3.94 1.47
CA GLY A 126 3.37 -5.06 0.60
C GLY A 126 3.55 -4.82 -0.91
N LEU A 127 3.75 -3.57 -1.37
CA LEU A 127 4.15 -3.31 -2.76
C LEU A 127 5.52 -3.93 -3.09
N PRO A 128 6.54 -3.91 -2.20
CA PRO A 128 7.82 -4.58 -2.49
C PRO A 128 7.69 -6.10 -2.69
N LEU A 129 6.75 -6.74 -1.97
CA LEU A 129 6.48 -8.16 -2.12
C LEU A 129 5.81 -8.45 -3.48
N LEU A 130 4.84 -7.64 -3.89
CA LEU A 130 4.25 -7.70 -5.24
C LEU A 130 5.30 -7.53 -6.34
N ALA A 131 6.20 -6.55 -6.18
CA ALA A 131 7.29 -6.30 -7.11
C ALA A 131 8.25 -7.49 -7.19
N SER A 132 8.57 -8.10 -6.04
CA SER A 132 9.42 -9.30 -5.98
C SER A 132 8.77 -10.49 -6.66
N ILE A 133 7.49 -10.76 -6.39
CA ILE A 133 6.73 -11.84 -7.05
C ILE A 133 6.70 -11.62 -8.56
N GLY A 134 6.40 -10.39 -9.00
CA GLY A 134 6.37 -10.04 -10.43
C GLY A 134 7.72 -10.27 -11.10
N SER A 135 8.82 -9.87 -10.47
CA SER A 135 10.17 -9.99 -11.01
C SER A 135 10.72 -11.42 -11.01
N VAL A 136 10.41 -12.23 -9.99
CA VAL A 136 10.97 -13.57 -9.80
C VAL A 136 10.13 -14.64 -10.53
N SER A 137 8.84 -14.41 -10.77
CA SER A 137 7.94 -15.37 -11.43
C SER A 137 8.42 -15.89 -12.80
N PRO A 138 9.05 -15.09 -13.69
CA PRO A 138 9.53 -15.60 -14.98
C PRO A 138 10.68 -16.61 -14.81
N TYR A 139 11.57 -16.37 -13.84
CA TYR A 139 12.69 -17.26 -13.54
C TYR A 139 12.20 -18.60 -12.97
N ILE A 140 11.17 -18.57 -12.12
CA ILE A 140 10.52 -19.77 -11.58
C ILE A 140 9.89 -20.57 -12.73
N GLY A 141 9.23 -19.91 -13.67
CA GLY A 141 8.67 -20.55 -14.87
C GLY A 141 9.75 -21.18 -15.76
N LEU A 142 10.83 -20.43 -16.03
CA LEU A 142 11.96 -20.91 -16.82
C LEU A 142 12.62 -22.15 -16.19
N PHE A 143 12.82 -22.13 -14.86
CA PHE A 143 13.33 -23.29 -14.11
C PHE A 143 12.45 -24.53 -14.32
N GLY A 144 11.13 -24.38 -14.25
CA GLY A 144 10.19 -25.48 -14.52
C GLY A 144 10.33 -26.05 -15.93
N THR A 145 10.56 -25.19 -16.94
CA THR A 145 10.79 -25.65 -18.32
C THR A 145 12.14 -26.34 -18.50
N GLY A 146 13.20 -25.85 -17.85
CA GLY A 146 14.54 -26.45 -17.95
C GLY A 146 14.66 -27.80 -17.25
N TRP A 147 13.89 -28.02 -16.17
CA TRP A 147 13.81 -29.32 -15.50
C TRP A 147 12.86 -30.31 -16.19
N GLY A 148 11.90 -29.79 -16.95
CA GLY A 148 10.88 -30.60 -17.63
C GLY A 148 11.32 -31.19 -18.98
N ILE A 149 12.34 -30.61 -19.62
CA ILE A 149 13.04 -31.16 -20.80
C ILE A 149 13.95 -32.31 -20.34
#